data_AF-A0A2D8NNY8-F1
#
_entry.id   AF-A0A2D8NNY8-F1
#
_cell.length_a   1.000
_cell.length_b   1.000
_cell.length_c   1.000
_cell.angle_alpha   90.00
_cell.angle_beta   90.00
_cell.angle_gamma   90.00
#
_symmetry.space_group_name_H-M   'P 1'
#
loop_
_entity.id
_entity.type
_entity.pdbx_description
1 polymer ?
#
loop_
_entity_poly.entity_id
_entity_poly.type
_entity_poly.pdbx_seq_one_letter_code
_entity_poly.pdbx_strand_id
1 'polypeptide(L)'
;MLSEVLWEGNGTVPDVNRWLENFTGKTENVSVRVEQSHAAHLLSHFTYFGLREVRELLTAMYRDLFRYEIIQRIRADAGGRSDAEYLQAEYEAQLARTRFLGVGNPSESGTHLLYYFRQDNTLDKELFPNPYQILSHSSDDNEFRIADPELRRVVFIDDVLGTGTQAVQHNVDFVELLRAAATRSGQDVEIWYLTMFAKPKGLDAVRDLGFDRVEAVHELNQSQLTFSEESHVYSDPPPGIERDIGRMVAERYGADLAPGNCFGFGDGQLMLGLHHNVPDHTLPIFWVNDSVVAWEPVFRRYKKELGSDA
;
A
#
# COMPACT_ATOMS: atom_id res chain seq x y z
N MET A 1 4.99 -21.93 -16.68
CA MET A 1 4.05 -22.40 -15.63
C MET A 1 4.08 -21.56 -14.36
N LEU A 2 5.18 -21.47 -13.59
CA LEU A 2 5.21 -20.64 -12.36
C LEU A 2 5.07 -19.13 -12.66
N SER A 3 5.89 -18.60 -13.58
CA SER A 3 5.85 -17.20 -14.00
C SER A 3 4.53 -16.80 -14.67
N GLU A 4 3.99 -17.65 -15.54
CA GLU A 4 2.75 -17.39 -16.31
C GLU A 4 1.49 -17.31 -15.43
N VAL A 5 1.49 -17.98 -14.26
CA VAL A 5 0.31 -18.05 -13.39
C VAL A 5 0.49 -17.22 -12.12
N LEU A 6 1.67 -17.26 -11.48
CA LEU A 6 1.90 -16.54 -10.21
C LEU A 6 2.37 -15.09 -10.42
N TRP A 7 3.13 -14.83 -11.47
CA TRP A 7 3.75 -13.52 -11.72
C TRP A 7 3.22 -12.83 -12.97
N GLU A 8 2.08 -13.30 -13.50
CA GLU A 8 1.40 -12.76 -14.69
C GLU A 8 2.29 -12.64 -15.93
N GLY A 9 3.22 -13.59 -16.09
CA GLY A 9 4.19 -13.60 -17.18
C GLY A 9 5.50 -12.87 -16.87
N ASN A 10 5.63 -12.21 -15.72
CA ASN A 10 6.90 -11.65 -15.25
C ASN A 10 7.83 -12.76 -14.71
N GLY A 11 9.14 -12.50 -14.70
CA GLY A 11 10.15 -13.37 -14.09
C GLY A 11 10.20 -14.79 -14.67
N THR A 12 10.18 -14.90 -16.00
CA THR A 12 10.44 -16.18 -16.69
C THR A 12 11.85 -16.70 -16.35
N VAL A 13 12.13 -17.99 -16.60
CA VAL A 13 13.47 -18.56 -16.35
C VAL A 13 14.59 -17.74 -17.04
N PRO A 14 14.45 -17.32 -18.31
CA PRO A 14 15.40 -16.38 -18.91
C PRO A 14 15.55 -15.06 -18.15
N ASP A 15 14.46 -14.49 -17.62
CA ASP A 15 14.51 -13.22 -16.88
C ASP A 15 15.25 -13.40 -15.55
N VAL A 16 14.97 -14.49 -14.83
CA VAL A 16 15.67 -14.83 -13.58
C VAL A 16 17.15 -15.04 -13.82
N ASN A 17 17.54 -15.73 -14.91
CA ASN A 17 18.95 -15.93 -15.24
C ASN A 17 19.65 -14.60 -15.52
N ARG A 18 19.04 -13.71 -16.34
CA ARG A 18 19.60 -12.37 -16.60
C ARG A 18 19.69 -11.54 -15.32
N TRP A 19 18.72 -11.65 -14.43
CA TRP A 19 18.78 -10.98 -13.14
C TRP A 19 19.90 -11.51 -12.25
N LEU A 20 20.11 -12.83 -12.21
CA LEU A 20 21.20 -13.47 -11.46
C LEU A 20 22.58 -13.10 -12.00
N GLU A 21 22.70 -12.78 -13.29
CA GLU A 21 23.93 -12.31 -13.92
C GLU A 21 24.37 -10.92 -13.40
N ASN A 22 23.46 -10.14 -12.79
CA ASN A 22 23.84 -8.87 -12.15
C ASN A 22 24.75 -9.08 -10.92
N PHE A 23 24.74 -10.26 -10.29
CA PHE A 23 25.52 -10.57 -9.08
C PHE A 23 26.91 -11.09 -9.46
N THR A 24 27.85 -10.16 -9.61
CA THR A 24 29.19 -10.35 -10.18
C THR A 24 30.33 -10.55 -9.17
N GLY A 25 30.06 -10.81 -7.89
CA GLY A 25 31.08 -10.95 -6.85
C GLY A 25 31.61 -9.63 -6.30
N LYS A 26 30.79 -8.57 -6.29
CA LYS A 26 31.18 -7.24 -5.80
C LYS A 26 31.11 -7.12 -4.28
N THR A 27 30.41 -8.04 -3.62
CA THR A 27 30.32 -8.10 -2.17
C THR A 27 31.63 -8.63 -1.60
N GLU A 28 32.22 -7.88 -0.68
CA GLU A 28 33.54 -8.22 -0.12
C GLU A 28 33.52 -9.62 0.53
N ASN A 29 34.52 -10.43 0.22
CA ASN A 29 34.68 -11.80 0.75
C ASN A 29 33.54 -12.77 0.40
N VAL A 30 32.67 -12.45 -0.56
CA VAL A 30 31.59 -13.33 -1.03
C VAL A 30 31.82 -13.68 -2.50
N SER A 31 31.88 -14.98 -2.81
CA SER A 31 32.06 -15.43 -4.20
C SER A 31 30.78 -15.22 -5.04
N VAL A 32 30.93 -15.03 -6.35
CA VAL A 32 29.83 -14.90 -7.33
C VAL A 32 28.73 -15.95 -7.11
N ARG A 33 29.12 -17.22 -6.97
CA ARG A 33 28.17 -18.32 -6.78
C ARG A 33 27.39 -18.20 -5.47
N VAL A 34 28.03 -17.71 -4.41
CA VAL A 34 27.38 -17.49 -3.11
C VAL A 34 26.42 -16.32 -3.19
N GLU A 35 26.79 -15.21 -3.84
CA GLU A 35 25.86 -14.09 -4.06
C GLU A 35 24.63 -14.52 -4.84
N GLN A 36 24.82 -15.21 -5.98
CA GLN A 36 23.73 -15.72 -6.81
C GLN A 36 22.82 -16.69 -6.04
N SER A 37 23.39 -17.53 -5.16
CA SER A 37 22.60 -18.44 -4.33
C SER A 37 21.74 -17.69 -3.30
N HIS A 38 22.29 -16.64 -2.67
CA HIS A 38 21.55 -15.78 -1.75
C HIS A 38 20.50 -14.94 -2.47
N ALA A 39 20.81 -14.42 -3.66
CA ALA A 39 19.85 -13.72 -4.49
C ALA A 39 18.69 -14.64 -4.92
N ALA A 40 18.99 -15.84 -5.40
CA ALA A 40 17.97 -16.84 -5.74
C ALA A 40 17.10 -17.22 -4.53
N HIS A 41 17.72 -17.37 -3.35
CA HIS A 41 17.00 -17.58 -2.10
C HIS A 41 16.02 -16.43 -1.82
N LEU A 42 16.50 -15.18 -1.84
CA LEU A 42 15.64 -14.00 -1.66
C LEU A 42 14.48 -13.99 -2.67
N LEU A 43 14.77 -14.20 -3.96
CA LEU A 43 13.74 -14.23 -4.99
C LEU A 43 12.70 -15.34 -4.77
N SER A 44 13.11 -16.49 -4.23
CA SER A 44 12.18 -17.60 -3.92
C SER A 44 11.14 -17.25 -2.85
N HIS A 45 11.41 -16.21 -2.03
CA HIS A 45 10.50 -15.68 -1.02
C HIS A 45 9.75 -14.41 -1.48
N PHE A 46 9.97 -13.95 -2.72
CA PHE A 46 9.28 -12.78 -3.25
C PHE A 46 7.80 -13.11 -3.53
N THR A 47 6.90 -12.34 -2.95
CA THR A 47 5.45 -12.50 -3.13
C THR A 47 4.92 -11.49 -4.13
N TYR A 48 4.35 -11.96 -5.24
CA TYR A 48 3.70 -11.09 -6.22
C TYR A 48 2.19 -11.22 -6.12
N PHE A 49 1.51 -10.09 -5.96
CA PHE A 49 0.05 -10.00 -5.98
C PHE A 49 -0.39 -9.56 -7.37
N GLY A 50 -0.86 -10.52 -8.16
CA GLY A 50 -1.48 -10.25 -9.46
C GLY A 50 -2.79 -9.48 -9.34
N LEU A 51 -3.37 -9.12 -10.48
CA LEU A 51 -4.60 -8.33 -10.53
C LEU A 51 -5.74 -9.02 -9.78
N ARG A 52 -5.84 -10.35 -9.91
CA ARG A 52 -6.87 -11.12 -9.20
C ARG A 52 -6.70 -10.99 -7.69
N GLU A 53 -5.49 -11.21 -7.19
CA GLU A 53 -5.20 -11.15 -5.75
C GLU A 53 -5.39 -9.73 -5.20
N VAL A 54 -4.99 -8.69 -5.94
CA VAL A 54 -5.26 -7.29 -5.57
C VAL A 54 -6.76 -7.03 -5.45
N ARG A 55 -7.58 -7.52 -6.39
CA ARG A 55 -9.04 -7.36 -6.35
C ARG A 55 -9.66 -8.05 -5.13
N GLU A 56 -9.20 -9.27 -4.80
CA GLU A 56 -9.66 -9.96 -3.59
C GLU A 56 -9.27 -9.22 -2.31
N LEU A 57 -8.08 -8.60 -2.26
CA LEU A 57 -7.67 -7.76 -1.14
C LEU A 57 -8.55 -6.50 -1.00
N LEU A 58 -8.96 -5.88 -2.10
CA LEU A 58 -9.92 -4.76 -2.09
C LEU A 58 -11.31 -5.20 -1.63
N THR A 59 -11.76 -6.39 -2.00
CA THR A 59 -13.01 -6.98 -1.49
C THR A 59 -12.92 -7.27 0.01
N ALA A 60 -11.80 -7.84 0.47
CA ALA A 60 -11.55 -8.08 1.89
C ALA A 60 -11.51 -6.76 2.67
N MET A 61 -10.84 -5.73 2.16
CA MET A 61 -10.80 -4.40 2.76
C MET A 61 -12.21 -3.83 2.96
N TYR A 62 -13.04 -3.84 1.92
CA TYR A 62 -14.41 -3.34 2.03
C TYR A 62 -15.26 -4.19 2.98
N ARG A 63 -15.20 -5.52 2.87
CA ARG A 63 -16.02 -6.43 3.69
C ARG A 63 -15.64 -6.35 5.16
N ASP A 64 -14.36 -6.54 5.45
CA ASP A 64 -13.87 -6.81 6.80
C ASP A 64 -13.58 -5.52 7.56
N LEU A 65 -12.97 -4.52 6.92
CA LEU A 65 -12.56 -3.29 7.61
C LEU A 65 -13.64 -2.20 7.58
N PHE A 66 -14.49 -2.18 6.54
CA PHE A 66 -15.52 -1.16 6.37
C PHE A 66 -16.93 -1.66 6.71
N ARG A 67 -17.45 -2.64 5.96
CA ARG A 67 -18.85 -3.07 6.03
C ARG A 67 -19.16 -3.72 7.36
N TYR A 68 -18.35 -4.69 7.78
CA TYR A 68 -18.56 -5.37 9.06
C TYR A 68 -18.42 -4.42 10.24
N GLU A 69 -17.46 -3.49 10.23
CA GLU A 69 -17.36 -2.46 11.26
C GLU A 69 -18.66 -1.68 11.42
N ILE A 70 -19.22 -1.17 10.31
CA ILE A 70 -20.47 -0.39 10.36
C ILE A 70 -21.63 -1.25 10.85
N ILE A 71 -21.76 -2.49 10.35
CA ILE A 71 -22.82 -3.41 10.79
C ILE A 71 -22.70 -3.72 12.29
N GLN A 72 -21.48 -3.90 12.81
CA GLN A 72 -21.29 -4.14 14.25
C GLN A 72 -21.67 -2.93 15.09
N ARG A 73 -21.37 -1.71 14.63
CA ARG A 73 -21.81 -0.47 15.30
C ARG A 73 -23.33 -0.34 15.32
N ILE A 74 -23.99 -0.50 14.17
CA ILE A 74 -25.46 -0.49 14.07
C ILE A 74 -26.08 -1.52 15.02
N ARG A 75 -25.51 -2.73 15.06
CA ARG A 75 -25.98 -3.80 15.94
C ARG A 75 -25.81 -3.43 17.42
N ALA A 76 -24.68 -2.83 17.79
CA ALA A 76 -24.44 -2.38 19.16
C ALA A 76 -25.46 -1.30 19.58
N ASP A 77 -25.69 -0.30 18.73
CA ASP A 77 -26.64 0.79 18.97
C ASP A 77 -28.09 0.30 19.06
N ALA A 78 -28.43 -0.74 18.30
CA ALA A 78 -29.74 -1.39 18.32
C ALA A 78 -29.90 -2.45 19.43
N GLY A 79 -29.03 -2.46 20.45
CA GLY A 79 -29.13 -3.36 21.60
C GLY A 79 -28.83 -4.83 21.26
N GLY A 80 -27.95 -5.08 20.29
CA GLY A 80 -27.53 -6.42 19.87
C GLY A 80 -28.42 -7.09 18.82
N ARG A 81 -29.42 -6.35 18.27
CA ARG A 81 -30.34 -6.83 17.23
C ARG A 81 -29.60 -7.45 16.03
N SER A 82 -30.08 -8.59 15.56
CA SER A 82 -29.49 -9.34 14.44
C SER A 82 -30.43 -9.48 13.24
N ASP A 83 -31.45 -8.62 13.15
CA ASP A 83 -32.42 -8.63 12.06
C ASP A 83 -31.76 -8.16 10.76
N ALA A 84 -31.72 -9.02 9.75
CA ALA A 84 -30.96 -8.78 8.53
C ALA A 84 -31.52 -7.62 7.70
N GLU A 85 -32.85 -7.50 7.63
CA GLU A 85 -33.50 -6.42 6.86
C GLU A 85 -33.21 -5.06 7.51
N TYR A 86 -33.38 -4.95 8.83
CA TYR A 86 -33.03 -3.76 9.58
C TYR A 86 -31.55 -3.39 9.42
N LEU A 87 -30.63 -4.34 9.65
CA LEU A 87 -29.19 -4.09 9.55
C LEU A 87 -28.78 -3.65 8.14
N GLN A 88 -29.38 -4.23 7.10
CA GLN A 88 -29.09 -3.87 5.72
C GLN A 88 -29.61 -2.46 5.39
N ALA A 89 -30.83 -2.11 5.83
CA ALA A 89 -31.39 -0.77 5.61
C ALA A 89 -30.58 0.33 6.32
N GLU A 90 -30.20 0.11 7.57
CA GLU A 90 -29.35 1.05 8.32
C GLU A 90 -27.94 1.14 7.72
N TYR A 91 -27.39 0.01 7.25
CA TYR A 91 -26.11 0.00 6.56
C TYR A 91 -26.14 0.83 5.27
N GLU A 92 -27.18 0.68 4.45
CA GLU A 92 -27.37 1.47 3.22
C GLU A 92 -27.48 2.96 3.52
N ALA A 93 -28.18 3.33 4.59
CA ALA A 93 -28.26 4.72 5.05
C ALA A 93 -26.88 5.29 5.46
N GLN A 94 -26.05 4.50 6.15
CA GLN A 94 -24.67 4.88 6.50
C GLN A 94 -23.74 4.95 5.28
N LEU A 95 -23.89 4.01 4.33
CA LEU A 95 -23.12 3.97 3.10
C LEU A 95 -23.43 5.19 2.22
N ALA A 96 -24.69 5.59 2.11
CA ALA A 96 -25.10 6.78 1.34
C ALA A 96 -24.45 8.09 1.86
N ARG A 97 -24.09 8.11 3.14
CA ARG A 97 -23.41 9.23 3.83
C ARG A 97 -21.89 9.09 3.89
N THR A 98 -21.33 8.13 3.14
CA THR A 98 -19.89 7.87 3.05
C THR A 98 -19.35 8.29 1.69
N ARG A 99 -18.12 8.83 1.65
CA ARG A 99 -17.36 9.06 0.42
C ARG A 99 -16.01 8.34 0.48
N PHE A 100 -15.62 7.68 -0.61
CA PHE A 100 -14.34 6.99 -0.74
C PHE A 100 -13.38 7.80 -1.61
N LEU A 101 -12.14 7.95 -1.15
CA LEU A 101 -11.07 8.64 -1.84
C LEU A 101 -9.84 7.75 -1.94
N GLY A 102 -9.06 7.95 -2.98
CA GLY A 102 -7.75 7.32 -3.13
C GLY A 102 -6.70 8.15 -2.43
N VAL A 103 -5.70 7.51 -1.84
CA VAL A 103 -4.54 8.20 -1.30
C VAL A 103 -3.65 8.69 -2.44
N GLY A 104 -3.22 9.96 -2.34
CA GLY A 104 -2.28 10.59 -3.28
C GLY A 104 -2.97 11.29 -4.45
N ASN A 105 -2.16 11.73 -5.42
CA ASN A 105 -2.64 12.40 -6.62
C ASN A 105 -3.40 11.44 -7.56
N PRO A 106 -4.13 11.95 -8.57
CA PRO A 106 -4.83 11.11 -9.54
C PRO A 106 -3.94 10.12 -10.31
N SER A 107 -2.63 10.39 -10.39
CA SER A 107 -1.62 9.51 -11.00
C SER A 107 -1.02 8.48 -10.04
N GLU A 108 -1.49 8.43 -8.80
CA GLU A 108 -1.02 7.52 -7.75
C GLU A 108 -1.84 6.23 -7.69
N SER A 109 -1.27 5.19 -7.08
CA SER A 109 -1.86 3.86 -7.00
C SER A 109 -3.20 3.87 -6.24
N GLY A 110 -3.32 4.63 -5.15
CA GLY A 110 -4.55 4.74 -4.37
C GLY A 110 -5.77 5.14 -5.22
N THR A 111 -5.61 6.12 -6.12
CA THR A 111 -6.70 6.54 -7.03
C THR A 111 -7.02 5.47 -8.08
N HIS A 112 -5.99 4.80 -8.61
CA HIS A 112 -6.19 3.71 -9.57
C HIS A 112 -7.01 2.55 -8.97
N LEU A 113 -6.78 2.22 -7.71
CA LEU A 113 -7.47 1.14 -7.00
C LEU A 113 -8.97 1.39 -6.81
N LEU A 114 -9.41 2.64 -6.71
CA LEU A 114 -10.83 2.96 -6.52
C LEU A 114 -11.72 2.38 -7.62
N TYR A 115 -11.20 2.27 -8.84
CA TYR A 115 -11.94 1.69 -9.95
C TYR A 115 -12.30 0.22 -9.67
N TYR A 116 -11.32 -0.59 -9.26
CA TYR A 116 -11.53 -1.99 -8.89
C TYR A 116 -12.33 -2.12 -7.60
N PHE A 117 -12.00 -1.32 -6.58
CA PHE A 117 -12.71 -1.30 -5.30
C PHE A 117 -14.20 -1.04 -5.49
N ARG A 118 -14.58 -0.09 -6.36
CA ARG A 118 -15.97 0.17 -6.71
C ARG A 118 -16.63 -1.02 -7.41
N GLN A 119 -15.98 -1.57 -8.43
CA GLN A 119 -16.55 -2.64 -9.24
C GLN A 119 -16.81 -3.90 -8.43
N ASP A 120 -15.78 -4.37 -7.72
CA ASP A 120 -15.83 -5.67 -7.03
C ASP A 120 -16.76 -5.64 -5.83
N ASN A 121 -16.93 -4.47 -5.22
CA ASN A 121 -17.86 -4.27 -4.10
C ASN A 121 -19.25 -3.79 -4.53
N THR A 122 -19.53 -3.70 -5.84
CA THR A 122 -20.82 -3.29 -6.42
C THR A 122 -21.32 -1.95 -5.84
N LEU A 123 -20.42 -0.96 -5.79
CA LEU A 123 -20.69 0.35 -5.19
C LEU A 123 -21.16 1.37 -6.23
N ASP A 124 -22.05 2.28 -5.79
CA ASP A 124 -22.48 3.39 -6.62
C ASP A 124 -21.31 4.35 -6.89
N LYS A 125 -21.27 4.91 -8.11
CA LYS A 125 -20.23 5.88 -8.50
C LYS A 125 -20.31 7.19 -7.70
N GLU A 126 -21.49 7.58 -7.22
CA GLU A 126 -21.69 8.81 -6.44
C GLU A 126 -20.97 8.76 -5.09
N LEU A 127 -20.55 7.58 -4.63
CA LEU A 127 -19.73 7.41 -3.44
C LEU A 127 -18.26 7.79 -3.65
N PHE A 128 -17.82 8.06 -4.89
CA PHE A 128 -16.42 8.33 -5.27
C PHE A 128 -16.28 9.72 -5.89
N PRO A 129 -16.45 10.79 -5.11
CA PRO A 129 -16.36 12.16 -5.61
C PRO A 129 -14.89 12.53 -5.89
N ASN A 130 -14.69 13.58 -6.68
CA ASN A 130 -13.40 14.27 -6.65
C ASN A 130 -13.21 14.96 -5.29
N PRO A 131 -11.99 15.04 -4.73
CA PRO A 131 -11.77 15.65 -3.41
C PRO A 131 -12.34 17.07 -3.26
N TYR A 132 -12.27 17.90 -4.31
CA TYR A 132 -12.81 19.26 -4.29
C TYR A 132 -14.34 19.33 -4.26
N GLN A 133 -15.06 18.24 -4.54
CA GLN A 133 -16.52 18.19 -4.44
C GLN A 133 -17.00 17.90 -3.01
N ILE A 134 -16.10 17.48 -2.11
CA ILE A 134 -16.41 17.27 -0.69
C ILE A 134 -16.53 18.62 0.03
N LEU A 135 -15.79 19.62 -0.45
CA LEU A 135 -15.77 20.96 0.11
C LEU A 135 -16.51 21.93 -0.79
N SER A 136 -17.21 22.87 -0.17
CA SER A 136 -17.80 24.03 -0.83
C SER A 136 -17.08 25.28 -0.35
N HIS A 137 -16.89 26.24 -1.25
CA HIS A 137 -16.31 27.53 -0.89
C HIS A 137 -17.44 28.53 -0.62
N SER A 138 -17.38 29.18 0.53
CA SER A 138 -18.32 30.24 0.88
C SER A 138 -17.78 31.59 0.45
N SER A 139 -18.55 32.26 -0.39
CA SER A 139 -18.22 33.60 -0.91
C SER A 139 -18.23 34.69 0.17
N ASP A 140 -18.92 34.47 1.28
CA ASP A 140 -19.18 35.49 2.30
C ASP A 140 -18.00 35.69 3.26
N ASP A 141 -17.25 34.63 3.54
CA ASP A 141 -16.13 34.60 4.48
C ASP A 141 -14.83 34.02 3.88
N ASN A 142 -14.87 33.61 2.61
CA ASN A 142 -13.75 33.01 1.89
C ASN A 142 -13.20 31.75 2.60
N GLU A 143 -14.10 30.99 3.24
CA GLU A 143 -13.80 29.76 3.97
C GLU A 143 -14.41 28.51 3.30
N PHE A 144 -13.82 27.35 3.58
CA PHE A 144 -14.33 26.05 3.14
C PHE A 144 -15.31 25.47 4.15
N ARG A 145 -16.41 24.90 3.65
CA ARG A 145 -17.43 24.13 4.38
C ARG A 145 -17.62 22.77 3.73
N ILE A 146 -18.23 21.82 4.44
CA ILE A 146 -18.61 20.55 3.82
C ILE A 146 -19.73 20.83 2.82
N ALA A 147 -19.61 20.31 1.60
CA ALA A 147 -20.58 20.53 0.53
C ALA A 147 -21.89 19.76 0.76
N ASP A 148 -21.80 18.57 1.33
CA ASP A 148 -22.94 17.68 1.59
C ASP A 148 -23.29 17.67 3.08
N PRO A 149 -24.45 18.22 3.49
CA PRO A 149 -24.85 18.28 4.90
C PRO A 149 -25.11 16.90 5.52
N GLU A 150 -25.33 15.87 4.69
CA GLU A 150 -25.55 14.51 5.15
C GLU A 150 -24.24 13.70 5.23
N LEU A 151 -23.10 14.26 4.80
CA LEU A 151 -21.81 13.58 4.89
C LEU A 151 -21.48 13.23 6.35
N ARG A 152 -21.17 11.96 6.59
CA ARG A 152 -20.76 11.44 7.90
C ARG A 152 -19.39 10.81 7.89
N ARG A 153 -18.91 10.36 6.73
CA ARG A 153 -17.65 9.63 6.66
C ARG A 153 -16.89 9.86 5.35
N VAL A 154 -15.59 10.05 5.47
CA VAL A 154 -14.64 10.01 4.35
C VAL A 154 -13.67 8.85 4.60
N VAL A 155 -13.50 7.96 3.62
CA VAL A 155 -12.65 6.77 3.72
C VAL A 155 -11.57 6.84 2.66
N PHE A 156 -10.32 6.91 3.08
CA PHE A 156 -9.16 6.85 2.21
C PHE A 156 -8.75 5.39 1.96
N ILE A 157 -8.48 5.06 0.70
CA ILE A 157 -8.06 3.74 0.23
C ILE A 157 -6.63 3.83 -0.30
N ASP A 158 -5.77 2.91 0.15
CA ASP A 158 -4.37 2.84 -0.26
C ASP A 158 -3.89 1.39 -0.50
N ASP A 159 -2.77 1.22 -1.20
CA ASP A 159 -2.15 -0.09 -1.39
C ASP A 159 -1.20 -0.47 -0.25
N VAL A 160 -0.18 0.35 0.01
CA VAL A 160 0.91 0.02 0.93
C VAL A 160 1.31 1.22 1.77
N LEU A 161 1.10 1.09 3.08
CA LEU A 161 1.57 2.04 4.08
C LEU A 161 2.88 1.55 4.71
N GLY A 162 4.01 2.04 4.19
CA GLY A 162 5.33 1.72 4.74
C GLY A 162 5.71 2.56 5.96
N THR A 163 6.36 3.72 5.76
CA THR A 163 6.76 4.62 6.87
C THR A 163 5.72 5.67 7.24
N GLY A 164 4.65 5.83 6.45
CA GLY A 164 3.64 6.89 6.62
C GLY A 164 4.02 8.25 6.04
N THR A 165 5.26 8.48 5.63
CA THR A 165 5.73 9.78 5.15
C THR A 165 4.97 10.29 3.91
N GLN A 166 4.56 9.39 3.01
CA GLN A 166 3.80 9.76 1.81
C GLN A 166 2.36 10.18 2.14
N ALA A 167 1.70 9.47 3.08
CA ALA A 167 0.38 9.84 3.58
C ALA A 167 0.43 11.18 4.33
N VAL A 168 1.51 11.41 5.11
CA VAL A 168 1.80 12.69 5.77
C VAL A 168 1.92 13.84 4.76
N GLN A 169 2.60 13.61 3.64
CA GLN A 169 2.89 14.70 2.69
C GLN A 169 1.74 15.05 1.74
N HIS A 170 0.87 14.10 1.39
CA HIS A 170 -0.14 14.35 0.34
C HIS A 170 -1.55 14.60 0.89
N ASN A 171 -1.90 14.06 2.06
CA ASN A 171 -3.28 14.12 2.55
C ASN A 171 -3.44 14.89 3.87
N VAL A 172 -2.37 15.22 4.60
CA VAL A 172 -2.51 15.95 5.88
C VAL A 172 -3.16 17.30 5.67
N ASP A 173 -2.68 18.09 4.71
CA ASP A 173 -3.27 19.39 4.40
C ASP A 173 -4.77 19.27 4.07
N PHE A 174 -5.15 18.22 3.33
CA PHE A 174 -6.55 17.98 2.99
C PHE A 174 -7.37 17.47 4.18
N VAL A 175 -6.81 16.64 5.05
CA VAL A 175 -7.46 16.14 6.28
C VAL A 175 -7.65 17.29 7.27
N GLU A 176 -6.64 18.13 7.48
CA GLU A 176 -6.73 19.34 8.30
C GLU A 176 -7.79 20.30 7.74
N LEU A 177 -7.79 20.51 6.42
CA LEU A 177 -8.80 21.32 5.75
C LEU A 177 -10.21 20.74 5.92
N LEU A 178 -10.36 19.42 5.77
CA LEU A 178 -11.63 18.71 5.94
C LEU A 178 -12.14 18.82 7.39
N ARG A 179 -11.26 18.67 8.39
CA ARG A 179 -11.57 18.86 9.81
C ARG A 179 -12.02 20.28 10.12
N ALA A 180 -11.32 21.27 9.58
CA ALA A 180 -11.68 22.68 9.74
C ALA A 180 -13.04 22.97 9.08
N ALA A 181 -13.29 22.45 7.88
CA ALA A 181 -14.56 22.59 7.19
C ALA A 181 -15.72 21.91 7.93
N ALA A 182 -15.51 20.70 8.47
CA ALA A 182 -16.49 19.98 9.28
C ALA A 182 -16.87 20.76 10.54
N THR A 183 -15.87 21.28 11.26
CA THR A 183 -16.07 22.13 12.45
C THR A 183 -16.90 23.36 12.14
N ARG A 184 -16.57 24.09 11.06
CA ARG A 184 -17.33 25.28 10.62
C ARG A 184 -18.76 24.96 10.20
N SER A 185 -18.97 23.78 9.64
CA SER A 185 -20.29 23.31 9.20
C SER A 185 -21.12 22.75 10.36
N GLY A 186 -20.54 22.64 11.57
CA GLY A 186 -21.19 21.98 12.71
C GLY A 186 -21.44 20.49 12.47
N GLN A 187 -20.67 19.87 11.58
CA GLN A 187 -20.79 18.46 11.22
C GLN A 187 -19.71 17.64 11.90
N ASP A 188 -20.11 16.48 12.41
CA ASP A 188 -19.21 15.44 12.88
C ASP A 188 -18.98 14.46 11.73
N VAL A 189 -17.77 14.49 11.16
CA VAL A 189 -17.36 13.70 10.00
C VAL A 189 -16.24 12.77 10.42
N GLU A 190 -16.44 11.46 10.31
CA GLU A 190 -15.39 10.48 10.54
C GLU A 190 -14.43 10.42 9.34
N ILE A 191 -13.13 10.34 9.59
CA ILE A 191 -12.10 10.19 8.56
C ILE A 191 -11.35 8.89 8.81
N TRP A 192 -11.48 7.94 7.88
CA TRP A 192 -10.88 6.62 7.96
C TRP A 192 -9.76 6.47 6.93
N TYR A 193 -8.74 5.70 7.27
CA TYR A 193 -7.66 5.30 6.38
C TYR A 193 -7.57 3.77 6.34
N LEU A 194 -7.80 3.18 5.17
CA LEU A 194 -7.76 1.73 4.96
C LEU A 194 -6.71 1.40 3.90
N THR A 195 -5.86 0.44 4.19
CA THR A 195 -4.78 0.02 3.28
C THR A 195 -4.68 -1.49 3.16
N MET A 196 -4.17 -2.01 2.04
CA MET A 196 -4.00 -3.46 1.89
C MET A 196 -2.86 -3.98 2.76
N PHE A 197 -1.72 -3.27 2.77
CA PHE A 197 -0.55 -3.66 3.54
C PHE A 197 -0.04 -2.49 4.38
N ALA A 198 0.29 -2.72 5.64
CA ALA A 198 0.92 -1.68 6.45
C ALA A 198 1.97 -2.23 7.41
N LYS A 199 3.02 -1.46 7.68
CA LYS A 199 3.86 -1.71 8.88
C LYS A 199 3.16 -1.13 10.12
N PRO A 200 3.24 -1.75 11.30
CA PRO A 200 2.66 -1.21 12.53
C PRO A 200 3.05 0.25 12.81
N LYS A 201 4.35 0.58 12.65
CA LYS A 201 4.84 1.96 12.81
C LYS A 201 4.20 2.95 11.81
N GLY A 202 3.88 2.50 10.60
CA GLY A 202 3.21 3.32 9.60
C GLY A 202 1.76 3.60 10.00
N LEU A 203 1.04 2.60 10.51
CA LEU A 203 -0.32 2.78 11.04
C LEU A 203 -0.34 3.79 12.19
N ASP A 204 0.57 3.65 13.14
CA ASP A 204 0.68 4.57 14.28
C ASP A 204 0.96 6.01 13.83
N ALA A 205 1.90 6.19 12.89
CA ALA A 205 2.21 7.50 12.34
C ALA A 205 1.00 8.16 11.65
N VAL A 206 0.12 7.40 10.99
CA VAL A 206 -1.09 7.93 10.36
C VAL A 206 -2.20 8.21 11.38
N ARG A 207 -2.32 7.40 12.45
CA ARG A 207 -3.28 7.65 13.54
C ARG A 207 -3.05 9.02 14.19
N ASP A 208 -1.79 9.42 14.32
CA ASP A 208 -1.40 10.72 14.89
C ASP A 208 -1.79 11.93 14.00
N LEU A 209 -2.21 11.72 12.75
CA LEU A 209 -2.59 12.78 11.79
C LEU A 209 -4.08 13.15 11.87
N GLY A 210 -4.80 12.67 12.88
CA GLY A 210 -6.21 13.02 13.08
C GLY A 210 -7.18 12.19 12.25
N PHE A 211 -6.78 10.99 11.82
CA PHE A 211 -7.71 9.96 11.33
C PHE A 211 -8.39 9.27 12.52
N ASP A 212 -9.71 9.06 12.44
CA ASP A 212 -10.48 8.41 13.51
C ASP A 212 -10.32 6.89 13.50
N ARG A 213 -9.96 6.32 12.34
CA ARG A 213 -9.73 4.89 12.16
C ARG A 213 -8.64 4.66 11.13
N VAL A 214 -7.67 3.81 11.47
CA VAL A 214 -6.57 3.43 10.59
C VAL A 214 -6.36 1.92 10.71
N GLU A 215 -6.61 1.22 9.62
CA GLU A 215 -6.60 -0.25 9.58
C GLU A 215 -5.92 -0.77 8.30
N ALA A 216 -5.34 -1.96 8.39
CA ALA A 216 -4.76 -2.68 7.26
C ALA A 216 -5.37 -4.08 7.12
N VAL A 217 -5.48 -4.57 5.87
CA VAL A 217 -5.86 -5.98 5.63
C VAL A 217 -4.73 -6.90 6.11
N HIS A 218 -3.49 -6.52 5.84
CA HIS A 218 -2.29 -7.22 6.27
C HIS A 218 -1.31 -6.28 6.97
N GLU A 219 -1.12 -6.53 8.27
CA GLU A 219 -0.02 -5.92 9.01
C GLU A 219 1.27 -6.69 8.79
N LEU A 220 2.29 -5.99 8.31
CA LEU A 220 3.64 -6.47 8.02
C LEU A 220 4.50 -6.30 9.28
N ASN A 221 4.54 -7.34 10.11
CA ASN A 221 5.30 -7.36 11.36
C ASN A 221 6.78 -7.72 11.11
N GLN A 222 7.57 -7.87 12.19
CA GLN A 222 9.00 -8.16 12.08
C GLN A 222 9.29 -9.45 11.30
N SER A 223 8.46 -10.48 11.40
CA SER A 223 8.70 -11.75 10.68
C SER A 223 8.57 -11.65 9.17
N GLN A 224 7.92 -10.60 8.67
CA GLN A 224 7.76 -10.30 7.25
C GLN A 224 8.84 -9.36 6.69
N LEU A 225 9.73 -8.83 7.53
CA LEU A 225 10.89 -8.05 7.09
C LEU A 225 12.04 -9.00 6.74
N THR A 226 12.67 -8.81 5.58
CA THR A 226 13.66 -9.77 5.04
C THR A 226 14.84 -10.04 5.96
N PHE A 227 15.37 -9.02 6.64
CA PHE A 227 16.60 -9.14 7.42
C PHE A 227 16.40 -8.90 8.92
N SER A 228 15.17 -9.01 9.41
CA SER A 228 14.90 -9.03 10.85
C SER A 228 15.41 -10.31 11.52
N GLU A 229 15.41 -10.33 12.85
CA GLU A 229 15.71 -11.53 13.64
C GLU A 229 14.61 -12.58 13.57
N GLU A 230 13.37 -12.18 13.28
CA GLU A 230 12.20 -13.05 13.22
C GLU A 230 11.86 -13.49 11.79
N SER A 231 12.69 -13.14 10.81
CA SER A 231 12.36 -13.23 9.39
C SER A 231 12.00 -14.65 8.95
N HIS A 232 10.83 -14.81 8.34
CA HIS A 232 10.40 -16.06 7.71
C HIS A 232 11.28 -16.45 6.51
N VAL A 233 12.02 -15.50 5.93
CA VAL A 233 12.98 -15.79 4.85
C VAL A 233 14.16 -16.62 5.37
N TYR A 234 14.49 -16.52 6.65
CA TYR A 234 15.66 -17.16 7.26
C TYR A 234 15.31 -18.01 8.49
N SER A 235 14.06 -18.42 8.65
CA SER A 235 13.65 -19.29 9.76
C SER A 235 14.19 -20.72 9.63
N ASP A 236 14.31 -21.23 8.40
CA ASP A 236 14.92 -22.53 8.07
C ASP A 236 15.58 -22.47 6.67
N PRO A 237 16.70 -21.73 6.53
CA PRO A 237 17.34 -21.54 5.24
C PRO A 237 18.09 -22.81 4.79
N PRO A 238 18.19 -23.07 3.47
CA PRO A 238 19.00 -24.18 2.97
C PRO A 238 20.47 -24.09 3.41
N PRO A 239 21.22 -25.21 3.48
CA PRO A 239 22.63 -25.20 3.85
C PRO A 239 23.47 -24.22 3.00
N GLY A 240 24.23 -23.36 3.67
CA GLY A 240 25.07 -22.35 3.02
C GLY A 240 24.35 -21.04 2.65
N ILE A 241 23.07 -20.91 3.02
CA ILE A 241 22.33 -19.64 2.99
C ILE A 241 22.32 -19.06 4.41
N GLU A 242 22.82 -17.83 4.54
CA GLU A 242 22.93 -17.12 5.81
C GLU A 242 22.32 -15.73 5.69
N ARG A 243 21.56 -15.31 6.70
CA ARG A 243 20.88 -14.00 6.72
C ARG A 243 21.87 -12.85 6.54
N ASP A 244 22.98 -12.88 7.24
CA ASP A 244 23.93 -11.77 7.25
C ASP A 244 24.64 -11.65 5.90
N ILE A 245 24.93 -12.77 5.23
CA ILE A 245 25.45 -12.77 3.85
C ILE A 245 24.39 -12.23 2.89
N GLY A 246 23.15 -12.68 3.00
CA GLY A 246 22.04 -12.17 2.17
C GLY A 246 21.82 -10.66 2.34
N ARG A 247 21.95 -10.16 3.58
CA ARG A 247 21.90 -8.74 3.90
C ARG A 247 23.05 -7.98 3.25
N MET A 248 24.30 -8.47 3.38
CA MET A 248 25.47 -7.85 2.76
C MET A 248 25.33 -7.77 1.23
N VAL A 249 24.83 -8.83 0.60
CA VAL A 249 24.58 -8.85 -0.85
C VAL A 249 23.52 -7.82 -1.23
N ALA A 250 22.37 -7.82 -0.55
CA ALA A 250 21.30 -6.86 -0.81
C ALA A 250 21.76 -5.40 -0.58
N GLU A 251 22.56 -5.16 0.47
CA GLU A 251 23.13 -3.84 0.77
C GLU A 251 24.10 -3.39 -0.31
N ARG A 252 25.04 -4.26 -0.70
CA ARG A 252 26.10 -3.92 -1.67
C ARG A 252 25.53 -3.53 -3.02
N TYR A 253 24.59 -4.31 -3.53
CA TYR A 253 23.95 -4.07 -4.82
C TYR A 253 22.88 -2.99 -4.72
N GLY A 254 22.08 -3.01 -3.64
CA GLY A 254 21.07 -1.99 -3.37
C GLY A 254 21.65 -0.59 -3.22
N ALA A 255 22.88 -0.44 -2.70
CA ALA A 255 23.56 0.85 -2.59
C ALA A 255 23.89 1.47 -3.96
N ASP A 256 24.21 0.64 -4.97
CA ASP A 256 24.43 1.10 -6.34
C ASP A 256 23.08 1.48 -7.01
N LEU A 257 22.01 0.74 -6.71
CA LEU A 257 20.68 0.90 -7.34
C LEU A 257 19.83 2.01 -6.74
N ALA A 258 19.88 2.17 -5.42
CA ALA A 258 19.09 3.14 -4.67
C ALA A 258 19.93 3.65 -3.48
N PRO A 259 20.88 4.58 -3.72
CA PRO A 259 21.74 5.13 -2.69
C PRO A 259 20.93 5.66 -1.49
N GLY A 260 21.29 5.22 -0.28
CA GLY A 260 20.58 5.57 0.97
C GLY A 260 19.29 4.79 1.23
N ASN A 261 18.82 3.98 0.28
CA ASN A 261 17.60 3.15 0.40
C ASN A 261 17.86 1.72 -0.11
N CYS A 262 19.03 1.16 0.17
CA CYS A 262 19.47 -0.16 -0.31
C CYS A 262 18.55 -1.31 0.12
N PHE A 263 17.77 -1.13 1.19
CA PHE A 263 16.75 -2.08 1.64
C PHE A 263 15.31 -1.63 1.33
N GLY A 264 15.13 -0.67 0.43
CA GLY A 264 13.86 -0.01 0.17
C GLY A 264 13.69 1.23 1.04
N PHE A 265 12.75 2.10 0.65
CA PHE A 265 12.51 3.38 1.30
C PHE A 265 12.30 3.23 2.81
N GLY A 266 13.06 4.00 3.60
CA GLY A 266 12.97 4.01 5.06
C GLY A 266 13.24 2.64 5.71
N ASP A 267 14.20 1.90 5.17
CA ASP A 267 14.55 0.53 5.59
C ASP A 267 13.32 -0.40 5.53
N GLY A 268 12.69 -0.43 4.35
CA GLY A 268 11.42 -1.12 4.12
C GLY A 268 11.52 -2.63 4.28
N GLN A 269 12.57 -3.24 3.74
CA GLN A 269 12.86 -4.67 3.75
C GLN A 269 11.67 -5.54 3.29
N LEU A 270 10.84 -5.03 2.39
CA LEU A 270 9.72 -5.80 1.87
C LEU A 270 10.17 -6.70 0.72
N MET A 271 9.44 -7.78 0.54
CA MET A 271 9.64 -8.80 -0.51
C MET A 271 8.36 -8.99 -1.30
N LEU A 272 7.70 -7.90 -1.67
CA LEU A 272 6.43 -7.97 -2.39
C LEU A 272 6.34 -7.04 -3.59
N GLY A 273 5.57 -7.46 -4.59
CA GLY A 273 5.19 -6.66 -5.75
C GLY A 273 3.70 -6.75 -6.00
N LEU A 274 3.11 -5.68 -6.55
CA LEU A 274 1.70 -5.61 -6.91
C LEU A 274 1.56 -5.51 -8.43
N HIS A 275 0.40 -5.90 -8.94
CA HIS A 275 0.06 -5.84 -10.36
C HIS A 275 0.40 -4.48 -11.00
N HIS A 276 -0.03 -3.39 -10.37
CA HIS A 276 0.15 -2.05 -10.90
C HIS A 276 1.55 -1.47 -10.65
N ASN A 277 2.26 -1.94 -9.61
CA ASN A 277 3.62 -1.48 -9.28
C ASN A 277 4.31 -2.33 -8.20
N VAL A 278 5.65 -2.32 -8.16
CA VAL A 278 6.41 -2.81 -7.00
C VAL A 278 6.58 -1.66 -5.99
N PRO A 279 6.16 -1.79 -4.71
CA PRO A 279 6.36 -0.75 -3.70
C PRO A 279 7.83 -0.36 -3.51
N ASP A 280 8.10 0.90 -3.17
CA ASP A 280 9.48 1.41 -2.99
C ASP A 280 10.13 0.95 -1.69
N HIS A 281 9.31 0.43 -0.77
CA HIS A 281 9.74 -0.24 0.45
C HIS A 281 10.24 -1.67 0.19
N THR A 282 10.06 -2.20 -1.03
CA THR A 282 10.61 -3.50 -1.45
C THR A 282 12.08 -3.37 -1.84
N LEU A 283 12.88 -4.43 -1.60
CA LEU A 283 14.31 -4.41 -1.92
C LEU A 283 14.56 -3.96 -3.39
N PRO A 284 15.37 -2.91 -3.62
CA PRO A 284 15.66 -2.34 -4.94
C PRO A 284 16.18 -3.35 -5.97
N ILE A 285 16.91 -4.37 -5.50
CA ILE A 285 17.49 -5.42 -6.34
C ILE A 285 16.44 -6.13 -7.21
N PHE A 286 15.16 -6.13 -6.83
CA PHE A 286 14.11 -6.78 -7.63
C PHE A 286 13.58 -5.94 -8.77
N TRP A 287 13.60 -4.61 -8.63
CA TRP A 287 12.70 -3.76 -9.42
C TRP A 287 13.29 -2.51 -10.03
N VAL A 288 14.45 -2.04 -9.55
CA VAL A 288 15.08 -0.84 -10.09
C VAL A 288 15.39 -1.06 -11.57
N ASN A 289 14.84 -0.18 -12.40
CA ASN A 289 15.07 -0.14 -13.83
C ASN A 289 15.51 1.29 -14.16
N ASP A 290 16.81 1.56 -14.09
CA ASP A 290 17.39 2.88 -14.36
C ASP A 290 18.29 2.79 -15.60
N SER A 291 18.25 3.79 -16.47
CA SER A 291 19.17 3.88 -17.60
C SER A 291 20.60 4.20 -17.18
N VAL A 292 20.80 4.73 -15.97
CA VAL A 292 22.11 5.11 -15.42
C VAL A 292 22.88 3.92 -14.86
N VAL A 293 22.17 2.93 -14.29
CA VAL A 293 22.78 1.73 -13.71
C VAL A 293 22.39 0.53 -14.55
N ALA A 294 23.38 -0.15 -15.14
CA ALA A 294 23.15 -1.38 -15.89
C ALA A 294 22.67 -2.48 -14.92
N TRP A 295 21.35 -2.63 -14.81
CA TRP A 295 20.68 -3.61 -13.96
C TRP A 295 19.49 -4.19 -14.71
N GLU A 296 19.40 -5.52 -14.73
CA GLU A 296 18.27 -6.25 -15.31
C GLU A 296 17.32 -6.72 -14.19
N PRO A 297 16.23 -5.98 -13.87
CA PRO A 297 15.31 -6.35 -12.79
C PRO A 297 14.41 -7.53 -13.17
N VAL A 298 13.99 -8.32 -12.17
CA VAL A 298 12.98 -9.39 -12.36
C VAL A 298 11.58 -8.80 -12.53
N PHE A 299 11.25 -7.77 -11.75
CA PHE A 299 9.94 -7.13 -11.73
C PHE A 299 10.07 -5.66 -12.07
N ARG A 300 9.67 -5.24 -13.27
CA ARG A 300 9.85 -3.84 -13.68
C ARG A 300 8.92 -2.92 -12.91
N ARG A 301 9.49 -1.90 -12.26
CA ARG A 301 8.76 -0.70 -11.83
C ARG A 301 8.78 0.35 -12.94
N TYR A 302 7.62 0.85 -13.31
CA TYR A 302 7.52 2.00 -14.22
C TYR A 302 7.73 3.28 -13.41
N LYS A 303 8.79 4.03 -13.73
CA LYS A 303 9.06 5.31 -13.08
C LYS A 303 7.96 6.32 -13.47
N LYS A 304 7.58 7.15 -12.50
CA LYS A 304 6.82 8.37 -12.76
C LYS A 304 7.84 9.38 -13.24
N GLU A 305 7.75 9.81 -14.50
CA GLU A 305 8.57 10.92 -14.96
C GLU A 305 8.14 12.16 -14.18
N LEU A 306 8.99 12.61 -13.26
CA LEU A 306 8.88 13.95 -12.70
C LEU A 306 9.27 14.88 -13.85
N GLY A 307 8.29 15.59 -14.41
CA GLY A 307 8.57 16.60 -15.43
C GLY A 307 9.71 17.49 -14.93
N SER A 308 10.75 17.66 -15.75
CA SER A 308 11.83 18.58 -15.40
C SER A 308 11.21 19.98 -15.28
N ASP A 309 11.32 20.58 -14.09
CA ASP A 309 11.05 22.01 -13.92
C ASP A 309 11.93 22.77 -14.91
N ALA A 310 11.29 23.38 -15.91
CA ALA A 310 11.90 24.27 -16.89
C ALA A 310 11.68 25.73 -16.48
#